data_AF-K5WD77-F1
#
_entry.id   AF-K5WD77-F1
#
_cell.length_a   1.000
_cell.length_b   1.000
_cell.length_c   1.000
_cell.angle_alpha   90.00
_cell.angle_beta   90.00
_cell.angle_gamma   90.00
#
_symmetry.space_group_name_H-M   'P 1'
#
loop_
_entity.id
_entity.type
_entity.pdbx_description
1 polymer ?
#
loop_
_entity_poly.entity_id
_entity_poly.type
_entity_poly.pdbx_seq_one_letter_code
_entity_poly.pdbx_strand_id
1 'polypeptide(L)'
;MLSLDTGAFIDTKFYTFSRRTKDGNIYAPRPIFASSWVLEQTVPQYMKNLLSGDYGGNLTEGPLGASFPGEQDILNAVDSTGYDSDSDIEDDDDTAESDCGSKLIKREVQDEPAGQQGTGKIIVLRNFAYPTWKSLIYYLYSGKITFARLRSLNSQNAGSEDAGAQASTGPRAPTCSPKSMYKLADELDIKGLKELAKKNIESQLSAENILTELMSSFTSRYDEI
;
A
#
# COMPACT_ATOMS: atom_id res chain seq x y z
N MET A 1 6.27 22.23 -12.15
CA MET A 1 5.25 23.29 -11.98
C MET A 1 3.92 22.69 -12.41
N LEU A 2 2.92 22.63 -11.51
CA LEU A 2 1.60 22.11 -11.85
C LEU A 2 0.91 23.11 -12.80
N SER A 3 0.40 22.67 -13.93
CA SER A 3 -0.22 23.56 -14.92
C SER A 3 -1.40 22.90 -15.62
N LEU A 4 -2.51 23.63 -15.67
CA LEU A 4 -3.70 23.24 -16.43
C LEU A 4 -3.47 23.38 -17.95
N ASP A 5 -2.61 24.31 -18.36
CA ASP A 5 -2.31 24.58 -19.77
C ASP A 5 -1.43 23.51 -20.40
N THR A 6 -0.57 22.87 -19.60
CA THR A 6 0.31 21.78 -20.06
C THR A 6 -0.21 20.39 -19.69
N GLY A 7 -1.25 20.30 -18.85
CA GLY A 7 -1.76 19.03 -18.33
C GLY A 7 -0.82 18.33 -17.34
N ALA A 8 0.20 19.03 -16.83
CA ALA A 8 1.14 18.47 -15.87
C ALA A 8 0.59 18.57 -14.44
N PHE A 9 0.01 17.49 -13.94
CA PHE A 9 -0.56 17.41 -12.58
C PHE A 9 0.21 16.49 -11.63
N ILE A 10 1.00 15.58 -12.18
CA ILE A 10 1.76 14.60 -11.41
C ILE A 10 3.20 15.08 -11.29
N ASP A 11 3.67 15.19 -10.05
CA ASP A 11 5.01 15.63 -9.71
C ASP A 11 5.66 14.74 -8.63
N THR A 12 4.94 13.72 -8.15
CA THR A 12 5.37 12.83 -7.09
C THR A 12 5.13 11.37 -7.48
N LYS A 13 6.12 10.52 -7.21
CA LYS A 13 6.09 9.07 -7.38
C LYS A 13 6.48 8.41 -6.07
N PHE A 14 5.59 7.57 -5.55
CA PHE A 14 5.88 6.70 -4.42
C PHE A 14 6.24 5.30 -4.92
N TYR A 15 7.24 4.69 -4.32
CA TYR A 15 7.47 3.26 -4.39
C TYR A 15 7.03 2.61 -3.08
N THR A 16 6.13 1.64 -3.19
CA THR A 16 5.64 0.81 -2.08
C THR A 16 5.72 -0.64 -2.49
N PHE A 17 5.71 -1.55 -1.53
CA PHE A 17 5.98 -2.96 -1.76
C PHE A 17 4.67 -3.76 -1.70
N SER A 18 4.51 -4.73 -2.60
CA SER A 18 3.33 -5.59 -2.64
C SER A 18 3.54 -6.97 -2.03
N ARG A 19 4.79 -7.37 -1.76
CA ARG A 19 5.12 -8.73 -1.32
C ARG A 19 6.15 -8.73 -0.21
N ARG A 20 6.14 -9.79 0.61
CA ARG A 20 7.18 -10.09 1.58
C ARG A 20 7.61 -11.56 1.51
N THR A 21 8.89 -11.80 1.75
CA THR A 21 9.43 -13.15 1.92
C THR A 21 9.08 -13.70 3.31
N LYS A 22 9.29 -15.00 3.51
CA LYS A 22 9.12 -15.67 4.81
C LYS A 22 10.00 -15.09 5.92
N ASP A 23 11.16 -14.58 5.56
CA ASP A 23 12.08 -13.91 6.49
C ASP A 23 11.60 -12.49 6.84
N GLY A 24 10.47 -12.05 6.31
CA GLY A 24 9.91 -10.72 6.52
C GLY A 24 10.46 -9.65 5.60
N ASN A 25 11.32 -9.99 4.63
CA ASN A 25 11.89 -8.99 3.71
C ASN A 25 10.88 -8.57 2.65
N ILE A 26 10.63 -7.27 2.53
CA ILE A 26 9.71 -6.73 1.51
C ILE A 26 10.37 -6.65 0.14
N TYR A 27 9.60 -6.93 -0.90
CA TYR A 27 10.06 -6.89 -2.28
C TYR A 27 8.90 -6.58 -3.25
N ALA A 28 9.18 -6.59 -4.55
CA ALA A 28 8.24 -6.22 -5.62
C ALA A 28 7.74 -4.76 -5.47
N PRO A 29 8.63 -3.77 -5.66
CA PRO A 29 8.28 -2.36 -5.60
C PRO A 29 7.32 -1.99 -6.73
N ARG A 30 6.27 -1.25 -6.40
CA ARG A 30 5.27 -0.77 -7.36
C ARG A 30 5.13 0.76 -7.27
N PRO A 31 5.06 1.45 -8.42
CA PRO A 31 4.93 2.90 -8.46
C PRO A 31 3.48 3.34 -8.20
N ILE A 32 3.33 4.45 -7.47
CA ILE A 32 2.07 5.18 -7.29
C ILE A 32 2.35 6.65 -7.60
N PHE A 33 1.59 7.21 -8.54
CA PHE A 33 1.76 8.58 -8.98
C PHE A 33 0.75 9.51 -8.30
N ALA A 34 1.21 10.68 -7.88
CA ALA A 34 0.40 11.67 -7.21
C ALA A 34 0.88 13.12 -7.48
N SER A 35 0.03 14.06 -7.09
CA SER A 35 0.26 15.50 -7.05
C SER A 35 0.57 15.87 -5.60
N SER A 36 1.78 16.36 -5.36
CA SER A 36 2.24 16.85 -4.05
C SER A 36 1.25 17.87 -3.47
N TRP A 37 0.74 18.76 -4.32
CA TRP A 37 -0.19 19.81 -3.93
C TRP A 37 -1.49 19.25 -3.33
N VAL A 38 -2.13 18.26 -3.97
CA VAL A 38 -3.37 17.64 -3.44
C VAL A 38 -3.11 16.97 -2.09
N LEU A 39 -1.97 16.29 -1.97
CA LEU A 39 -1.60 15.60 -0.72
C LEU A 39 -1.35 16.59 0.42
N GLU A 40 -0.67 17.69 0.15
CA GLU A 40 -0.40 18.74 1.14
C GLU A 40 -1.66 19.49 1.60
N GLN A 41 -2.73 19.53 0.79
CA GLN A 41 -4.00 20.12 1.22
C GLN A 41 -4.82 19.19 2.11
N THR A 42 -4.67 17.86 1.94
CA THR A 42 -5.52 16.89 2.63
C THR A 42 -4.94 16.43 3.97
N VAL A 43 -3.63 16.19 4.05
CA VAL A 43 -2.93 15.79 5.29
C VAL A 43 -1.68 16.65 5.48
N PRO A 44 -1.82 17.95 5.81
CA PRO A 44 -0.74 18.92 5.63
C PRO A 44 0.52 18.63 6.44
N GLN A 45 0.39 18.23 7.71
CA GLN A 45 1.56 18.03 8.58
C GLN A 45 2.41 16.85 8.10
N TYR A 46 1.78 15.69 7.91
CA TYR A 46 2.47 14.49 7.49
C TYR A 46 3.01 14.61 6.06
N MET A 47 2.18 15.06 5.11
CA MET A 47 2.58 15.10 3.69
C MET A 47 3.66 16.12 3.45
N LYS A 48 3.66 17.28 4.13
CA LYS A 48 4.76 18.25 4.01
C LYS A 48 6.08 17.64 4.46
N ASN A 49 6.11 17.00 5.63
CA ASN A 49 7.31 16.37 6.17
C ASN A 49 7.79 15.20 5.28
N LEU A 50 6.86 14.44 4.70
CA LEU A 50 7.18 13.37 3.76
C LEU A 50 7.74 13.90 2.44
N LEU A 51 7.16 14.99 1.93
CA LEU A 51 7.53 15.61 0.65
C LEU A 51 8.74 16.55 0.78
N SER A 52 9.15 16.95 1.98
CA SER A 52 10.40 17.67 2.27
C SER A 52 11.59 16.75 2.50
N GLY A 53 11.35 15.46 2.77
CA GLY A 53 12.39 14.47 3.05
C GLY A 53 12.82 14.40 4.52
N ASP A 54 12.06 15.03 5.43
CA ASP A 54 12.40 15.14 6.85
C ASP A 54 12.36 13.79 7.59
N TYR A 55 11.74 12.76 7.01
CA TYR A 55 11.68 11.38 7.56
C TYR A 55 12.86 10.48 7.20
N GLY A 56 14.02 11.04 6.80
CA GLY A 56 15.26 10.27 6.69
C GLY A 56 15.48 9.59 5.34
N GLY A 57 15.78 10.39 4.31
CA GLY A 57 16.64 9.96 3.18
C GLY A 57 15.99 9.15 2.06
N ASN A 58 14.69 8.91 2.09
CA ASN A 58 14.01 8.14 1.02
C ASN A 58 13.44 9.00 -0.11
N LEU A 59 13.68 10.31 -0.08
CA LEU A 59 13.25 11.27 -1.10
C LEU A 59 14.42 11.58 -2.04
N THR A 60 14.19 11.44 -3.33
CA THR A 60 15.12 11.84 -4.40
C THR A 60 14.37 12.64 -5.46
N GLU A 61 15.03 13.56 -6.15
CA GLU A 61 14.47 14.21 -7.32
C GLU A 61 14.99 13.55 -8.59
N GLY A 62 14.11 13.24 -9.53
CA GLY A 62 14.50 12.55 -10.74
C GLY A 62 13.36 12.41 -11.75
N PRO A 63 13.61 11.77 -12.90
CA PRO A 63 12.58 11.48 -13.88
C PRO A 63 11.49 10.61 -13.27
N LEU A 64 10.22 11.02 -13.33
CA LEU A 64 9.12 10.20 -12.81
C LEU A 64 8.99 8.85 -13.54
N GLY A 65 9.45 8.78 -14.79
CA GLY A 65 9.58 7.53 -15.54
C GLY A 65 10.76 6.64 -15.15
N ALA A 66 11.63 7.07 -14.24
CA ALA A 66 12.79 6.26 -13.83
C ALA A 66 12.37 4.96 -13.14
N SER A 67 13.14 3.90 -13.36
CA SER A 67 12.99 2.62 -12.65
C SER A 67 13.31 2.78 -11.16
N PHE A 68 12.96 1.76 -10.37
CA PHE A 68 13.22 1.76 -8.93
C PHE A 68 14.73 1.94 -8.66
N PRO A 69 15.14 2.89 -7.79
CA PRO A 69 16.54 3.02 -7.39
C PRO A 69 17.00 1.73 -6.71
N GLY A 70 18.14 1.16 -7.14
CA GLY A 70 18.56 -0.23 -6.92
C GLY A 70 18.35 -0.80 -5.50
N GLU A 71 17.92 -2.07 -5.44
CA GLU A 71 17.48 -2.81 -4.25
C GLU A 71 18.46 -2.87 -3.08
N GLN A 72 19.78 -2.92 -3.32
CA GLN A 72 20.75 -3.28 -2.28
C GLN A 72 20.97 -2.23 -1.19
N ASP A 73 20.89 -0.93 -1.48
CA ASP A 73 21.15 0.10 -0.47
C ASP A 73 19.90 0.45 0.37
N ILE A 74 18.71 0.13 -0.15
CA ILE A 74 17.42 0.51 0.43
C ILE A 74 16.82 -0.62 1.29
N LEU A 75 17.07 -1.89 0.94
CA LEU A 75 16.55 -3.05 1.68
C LEU A 75 17.37 -3.38 2.94
N ASN A 76 18.65 -3.01 2.98
CA ASN A 76 19.56 -3.38 4.08
C ASN A 76 19.43 -2.52 5.34
N ALA A 77 18.58 -1.49 5.35
CA ALA A 77 18.65 -0.41 6.36
C ALA A 77 17.58 -0.41 7.46
N VAL A 78 16.45 -1.13 7.36
CA VAL A 78 15.39 -1.04 8.38
C VAL A 78 14.58 -2.33 8.51
N ASP A 79 14.33 -2.70 9.76
CA ASP A 79 13.48 -3.80 10.23
C ASP A 79 12.04 -3.75 9.66
N SER A 80 11.54 -4.87 9.15
CA SER A 80 10.24 -5.00 8.48
C SER A 80 9.03 -5.00 9.42
N THR A 81 9.22 -4.57 10.67
CA THR A 81 8.25 -4.58 11.78
C THR A 81 6.99 -3.75 11.55
N GLY A 82 6.91 -2.97 10.47
CA GLY A 82 5.70 -2.28 10.04
C GLY A 82 4.60 -3.20 9.51
N TYR A 83 4.94 -4.36 8.96
CA TYR A 83 4.02 -5.18 8.17
C TYR A 83 3.34 -6.33 8.93
N ASP A 84 3.67 -6.56 10.20
CA ASP A 84 3.09 -7.68 10.98
C ASP A 84 1.56 -7.59 11.13
N SER A 85 1.01 -6.38 11.02
CA SER A 85 -0.44 -6.15 10.99
C SER A 85 -0.99 -5.91 9.58
N ASP A 86 -0.12 -5.84 8.56
CA ASP A 86 -0.51 -5.53 7.20
C ASP A 86 -0.96 -6.79 6.46
N SER A 87 -2.26 -7.07 6.52
CA SER A 87 -2.87 -8.17 5.76
C SER A 87 -2.94 -7.90 4.24
N ASP A 88 -2.49 -6.72 3.81
CA ASP A 88 -2.47 -6.27 2.41
C ASP A 88 -1.19 -6.60 1.65
N ILE A 89 -0.18 -7.16 2.32
CA ILE A 89 1.05 -7.62 1.67
C ILE A 89 0.90 -9.11 1.33
N GLU A 90 1.25 -9.50 0.11
CA GLU A 90 1.21 -10.90 -0.30
C GLU A 90 2.38 -11.65 0.35
N ASP A 91 2.06 -12.74 1.06
CA ASP A 91 3.02 -13.70 1.60
C ASP A 91 3.45 -14.67 0.48
N ASP A 92 4.75 -14.95 0.33
CA ASP A 92 5.20 -16.05 -0.53
C ASP A 92 4.82 -17.40 0.09
N ASP A 93 3.78 -18.02 -0.45
CA ASP A 93 3.27 -19.32 -0.04
C ASP A 93 4.02 -20.44 -0.80
N ASP A 94 5.14 -20.94 -0.26
CA ASP A 94 5.81 -22.10 -0.87
C ASP A 94 5.22 -23.42 -0.37
N THR A 95 4.32 -24.03 -1.17
CA THR A 95 4.33 -25.49 -1.33
C THR A 95 5.14 -25.85 -2.57
N ALA A 96 6.47 -25.86 -2.44
CA ALA A 96 7.37 -26.73 -3.19
C ALA A 96 8.79 -26.63 -2.62
N GLU A 97 9.22 -27.66 -1.91
CA GLU A 97 10.63 -27.98 -1.69
C GLU A 97 11.38 -27.94 -3.02
N SER A 98 12.24 -26.93 -3.23
CA SER A 98 13.27 -27.00 -4.26
C SER A 98 14.44 -26.09 -3.90
N ASP A 99 15.44 -26.72 -3.32
CA ASP A 99 16.87 -26.59 -3.60
C ASP A 99 17.46 -25.18 -3.79
N CYS A 100 18.44 -24.90 -2.92
CA CYS A 100 19.24 -23.69 -2.87
C CYS A 100 19.96 -23.45 -4.21
N GLY A 101 19.58 -22.38 -4.90
CA GLY A 101 20.29 -21.98 -6.12
C GLY A 101 19.60 -20.86 -6.87
N SER A 102 19.90 -19.62 -6.46
CA SER A 102 19.95 -18.41 -7.32
C SER A 102 19.06 -18.43 -8.57
N LYS A 103 17.72 -18.51 -8.40
CA LYS A 103 16.81 -18.22 -9.50
C LYS A 103 16.54 -16.73 -9.53
N LEU A 104 17.40 -16.04 -10.28
CA LEU A 104 17.12 -14.76 -10.91
C LEU A 104 15.69 -14.79 -11.46
N ILE A 105 14.75 -14.14 -10.77
CA ILE A 105 13.42 -13.90 -11.33
C ILE A 105 13.59 -12.79 -12.37
N LYS A 106 13.99 -13.21 -13.59
CA LYS A 106 13.54 -12.55 -14.81
C LYS A 106 12.04 -12.80 -14.88
N ARG A 107 11.24 -11.88 -14.36
CA ARG A 107 9.85 -11.73 -14.79
C ARG A 107 9.68 -10.35 -15.37
N GLU A 108 9.13 -10.38 -16.58
CA GLU A 108 9.04 -9.32 -17.55
C GLU A 108 8.43 -8.07 -16.92
N VAL A 109 9.16 -6.97 -17.08
CA VAL A 109 8.62 -5.62 -16.96
C VAL A 109 7.48 -5.54 -17.98
N GLN A 110 6.25 -5.53 -17.49
CA GLN A 110 5.14 -5.03 -18.30
C GLN A 110 5.49 -3.57 -18.57
N ASP A 111 5.76 -3.27 -19.84
CA ASP A 111 5.92 -1.92 -20.37
C ASP A 111 4.67 -1.10 -20.02
N GLU A 112 4.73 -0.37 -18.91
CA GLU A 112 3.82 0.73 -18.64
C GLU A 112 4.20 1.89 -19.57
N PRO A 113 3.22 2.59 -20.17
CA PRO A 113 3.48 3.53 -21.25
C PRO A 113 4.41 4.64 -20.76
N ALA A 114 5.57 4.75 -21.43
CA ALA A 114 6.51 5.86 -21.32
C ALA A 114 5.88 7.16 -21.84
N GLY A 115 4.86 7.67 -21.17
CA GLY A 115 4.26 8.96 -21.45
C GLY A 115 5.07 10.06 -20.80
N GLN A 116 6.15 10.53 -21.45
CA GLN A 116 6.89 11.78 -21.18
C GLN A 116 6.61 12.42 -19.80
N GLN A 117 7.12 11.81 -18.72
CA GLN A 117 6.90 12.34 -17.37
C GLN A 117 8.11 13.17 -16.97
N GLY A 118 7.88 14.43 -16.65
CA GLY A 118 8.91 15.37 -16.22
C GLY A 118 9.66 14.92 -14.97
N THR A 119 10.55 15.78 -14.49
CA THR A 119 11.24 15.59 -13.22
C THR A 119 10.32 15.85 -12.05
N GLY A 120 10.42 15.04 -11.00
CA GLY A 120 9.62 15.18 -9.79
C GLY A 120 10.22 14.47 -8.59
N LYS A 121 9.47 14.42 -7.50
CA LYS A 121 9.84 13.78 -6.23
C LYS A 121 9.61 12.28 -6.31
N ILE A 122 10.63 11.49 -6.02
CA ILE A 122 10.59 10.02 -5.95
C ILE A 122 10.81 9.62 -4.50
N ILE A 123 9.82 8.97 -3.90
CA ILE A 123 9.80 8.62 -2.48
C ILE A 123 9.67 7.11 -2.33
N VAL A 124 10.55 6.48 -1.56
CA VAL A 124 10.41 5.06 -1.21
C VAL A 124 9.78 4.91 0.17
N LEU A 125 8.63 4.25 0.22
CA LEU A 125 7.86 3.98 1.44
C LEU A 125 7.97 2.49 1.79
N ARG A 126 8.58 2.23 2.94
CA ARG A 126 8.83 0.88 3.48
C ARG A 126 7.92 0.49 4.64
N ASN A 127 6.98 1.34 5.06
CA ASN A 127 6.17 1.07 6.26
C ASN A 127 4.72 0.70 5.93
N PHE A 128 4.34 0.77 4.65
CA PHE A 128 2.97 0.58 4.18
C PHE A 128 2.95 -0.30 2.94
N ALA A 129 1.95 -1.18 2.86
CA ALA A 129 1.77 -2.03 1.70
C ALA A 129 1.23 -1.23 0.51
N TYR A 130 1.57 -1.66 -0.71
CA TYR A 130 1.11 -1.03 -1.94
C TYR A 130 -0.42 -0.87 -1.99
N PRO A 131 -1.26 -1.90 -1.71
CA PRO A 131 -2.71 -1.75 -1.78
C PRO A 131 -3.23 -0.73 -0.77
N THR A 132 -2.66 -0.69 0.45
CA THR A 132 -3.02 0.26 1.50
C THR A 132 -2.68 1.69 1.08
N TRP A 133 -1.43 1.96 0.68
CA TRP A 133 -1.01 3.30 0.29
C TRP A 133 -1.75 3.80 -0.96
N LYS A 134 -1.94 2.93 -1.96
CA LYS A 134 -2.71 3.27 -3.17
C LYS A 134 -4.15 3.63 -2.83
N SER A 135 -4.76 2.91 -1.90
CA SER A 135 -6.12 3.18 -1.43
C SER A 135 -6.21 4.48 -0.63
N LEU A 136 -5.20 4.81 0.18
CA LEU A 136 -5.10 6.11 0.85
C LEU A 136 -5.03 7.23 -0.17
N ILE A 137 -4.10 7.17 -1.14
CA ILE A 137 -3.98 8.21 -2.18
C ILE A 137 -5.30 8.34 -2.93
N TYR A 138 -5.93 7.23 -3.35
CA TYR A 138 -7.24 7.27 -3.98
C TYR A 138 -8.32 7.96 -3.11
N TYR A 139 -8.34 7.68 -1.80
CA TYR A 139 -9.24 8.34 -0.85
C TYR A 139 -8.97 9.84 -0.74
N LEU A 140 -7.72 10.28 -0.65
CA LEU A 140 -7.37 11.70 -0.57
C LEU A 140 -7.81 12.48 -1.82
N TYR A 141 -7.84 11.82 -2.98
CA TYR A 141 -8.33 12.44 -4.22
C TYR A 141 -9.84 12.41 -4.38
N SER A 142 -10.49 11.29 -4.00
CA SER A 142 -11.88 11.02 -4.38
C SER A 142 -12.87 11.07 -3.22
N GLY A 143 -12.39 11.08 -1.98
CA GLY A 143 -13.18 10.89 -0.76
C GLY A 143 -13.76 9.48 -0.61
N LYS A 144 -13.43 8.53 -1.51
CA LYS A 144 -13.97 7.17 -1.52
C LYS A 144 -12.92 6.16 -1.10
N ILE A 145 -13.33 5.18 -0.31
CA ILE A 145 -12.48 4.06 0.13
C ILE A 145 -13.25 2.76 -0.11
N THR A 146 -12.54 1.69 -0.48
CA THR A 146 -13.12 0.34 -0.58
C THR A 146 -12.26 -0.63 0.24
N PHE A 147 -12.90 -1.39 1.12
CA PHE A 147 -12.22 -2.33 1.99
C PHE A 147 -12.35 -3.76 1.47
N ALA A 148 -11.28 -4.53 1.63
CA ALA A 148 -11.27 -5.97 1.44
C ALA A 148 -11.95 -6.68 2.62
N ARG A 149 -12.25 -7.96 2.45
CA ARG A 149 -12.74 -8.79 3.56
C ARG A 149 -11.63 -9.09 4.56
N LEU A 150 -11.98 -9.26 5.83
CA LEU A 150 -11.06 -9.74 6.86
C LEU A 150 -10.49 -11.10 6.47
N ARG A 151 -9.18 -11.29 6.66
CA ARG A 151 -8.49 -12.55 6.30
C ARG A 151 -9.11 -13.77 7.00
N SER A 152 -9.63 -13.60 8.22
CA SER A 152 -10.35 -14.64 8.97
C SER A 152 -11.60 -15.18 8.25
N LEU A 153 -12.23 -14.37 7.39
CA LEU A 153 -13.39 -14.78 6.58
C LEU A 153 -12.99 -15.45 5.26
N ASN A 154 -11.79 -15.21 4.77
CA ASN A 154 -11.31 -15.79 3.51
C ASN A 154 -10.96 -17.28 3.67
N SER A 155 -10.49 -17.70 4.85
CA SER A 155 -10.17 -19.11 5.15
C SER A 155 -11.38 -20.04 5.10
N GLN A 156 -12.61 -19.52 5.25
CA GLN A 156 -13.84 -20.33 5.19
C GLN A 156 -14.42 -20.45 3.77
N ASN A 157 -13.88 -19.73 2.80
CA ASN A 157 -14.35 -19.73 1.41
C ASN A 157 -13.21 -19.95 0.39
N ALA A 158 -12.19 -20.72 0.74
CA ALA A 158 -11.11 -21.11 -0.17
C ALA A 158 -11.56 -22.05 -1.34
N GLY A 159 -12.88 -22.25 -1.52
CA GLY A 159 -13.50 -22.94 -2.65
C GLY A 159 -14.28 -22.02 -3.61
N SER A 160 -14.31 -20.71 -3.37
CA SER A 160 -15.02 -19.75 -4.21
C SER A 160 -14.33 -18.39 -4.19
N GLU A 161 -13.09 -18.33 -4.67
CA GLU A 161 -12.60 -17.07 -5.23
C GLU A 161 -13.25 -16.88 -6.58
N ASP A 162 -14.33 -16.12 -6.52
CA ASP A 162 -15.11 -15.61 -7.61
C ASP A 162 -14.22 -15.19 -8.79
N ALA A 163 -14.35 -15.98 -9.85
CA ALA A 163 -14.54 -15.54 -11.21
C ALA A 163 -15.73 -14.54 -11.33
N GLY A 164 -15.65 -13.47 -10.55
CA GLY A 164 -16.55 -12.31 -10.50
C GLY A 164 -15.79 -11.04 -10.89
N ALA A 165 -14.78 -11.18 -11.76
CA ALA A 165 -14.42 -10.12 -12.69
C ALA A 165 -15.57 -9.95 -13.68
N GLN A 166 -16.74 -9.50 -13.21
CA GLN A 166 -17.68 -8.84 -14.10
C GLN A 166 -16.93 -7.64 -14.67
N ALA A 167 -16.73 -7.70 -15.98
CA ALA A 167 -16.10 -6.69 -16.80
C ALA A 167 -16.85 -5.35 -16.66
N SER A 168 -16.54 -4.61 -15.60
CA SER A 168 -16.70 -3.17 -15.60
C SER A 168 -15.52 -2.63 -16.40
N THR A 169 -15.81 -2.04 -17.55
CA THR A 169 -14.85 -1.48 -18.51
C THR A 169 -14.17 -0.19 -17.99
N GLY A 170 -14.10 -0.01 -16.67
CA GLY A 170 -13.52 1.15 -16.02
C GLY A 170 -12.47 0.77 -14.96
N PRO A 171 -11.58 1.70 -14.58
CA PRO A 171 -10.61 1.45 -13.52
C PRO A 171 -11.34 1.16 -12.20
N ARG A 172 -11.23 -0.07 -11.69
CA ARG A 172 -11.78 -0.46 -10.38
C ARG A 172 -11.04 0.29 -9.29
N ALA A 173 -11.79 0.83 -8.32
CA ALA A 173 -11.20 1.46 -7.14
C ALA A 173 -10.28 0.46 -6.41
N PRO A 174 -9.10 0.89 -5.96
CA PRO A 174 -8.20 0.02 -5.19
C PRO A 174 -8.88 -0.41 -3.89
N THR A 175 -8.59 -1.64 -3.48
CA THR A 175 -9.06 -2.22 -2.22
C THR A 175 -7.90 -2.41 -1.26
N CYS A 176 -8.16 -2.28 0.03
CA CYS A 176 -7.19 -2.53 1.09
C CYS A 176 -7.86 -3.14 2.33
N SER A 177 -7.07 -3.74 3.20
CA SER A 177 -7.45 -4.28 4.48
C SER A 177 -7.94 -3.13 5.36
N PRO A 178 -9.13 -3.26 5.96
CA PRO A 178 -9.62 -2.23 6.86
C PRO A 178 -8.71 -2.11 8.10
N LYS A 179 -7.99 -3.15 8.52
CA LYS A 179 -7.01 -3.08 9.62
C LYS A 179 -5.78 -2.24 9.26
N SER A 180 -5.19 -2.49 8.10
CA SER A 180 -4.03 -1.72 7.61
C SER A 180 -4.40 -0.25 7.43
N MET A 181 -5.59 0.01 6.87
CA MET A 181 -6.07 1.37 6.71
C MET A 181 -6.41 2.04 8.05
N TYR A 182 -6.93 1.31 9.04
CA TYR A 182 -7.16 1.83 10.38
C TYR A 182 -5.85 2.27 11.03
N LYS A 183 -4.82 1.40 11.01
CA LYS A 183 -3.47 1.71 11.50
C LYS A 183 -2.90 2.96 10.82
N LEU A 184 -2.95 3.00 9.49
CA LEU A 184 -2.45 4.12 8.71
C LEU A 184 -3.21 5.42 9.01
N ALA A 185 -4.54 5.37 9.09
CA ALA A 185 -5.36 6.53 9.39
C ALA A 185 -5.14 7.06 10.81
N ASP A 186 -4.87 6.18 11.78
CA ASP A 186 -4.49 6.56 13.14
C ASP A 186 -3.11 7.24 13.17
N GLU A 187 -2.11 6.65 12.49
CA GLU A 187 -0.76 7.23 12.36
C GLU A 187 -0.75 8.61 11.69
N LEU A 188 -1.69 8.84 10.76
CA LEU A 188 -1.85 10.10 10.03
C LEU A 188 -2.84 11.09 10.68
N ASP A 189 -3.48 10.73 11.80
CA ASP A 189 -4.58 11.47 12.45
C ASP A 189 -5.75 11.82 11.51
N ILE A 190 -6.09 10.94 10.56
CA ILE A 190 -7.23 11.09 9.65
C ILE A 190 -8.47 10.44 10.29
N LYS A 191 -9.04 11.12 11.28
CA LYS A 191 -10.15 10.61 12.11
C LYS A 191 -11.32 10.03 11.32
N GLY A 192 -11.74 10.72 10.25
CA GLY A 192 -12.84 10.23 9.40
C GLY A 192 -12.53 8.91 8.70
N LEU A 193 -11.29 8.72 8.26
CA LEU A 193 -10.85 7.48 7.61
C LEU A 193 -10.65 6.35 8.64
N LYS A 194 -10.12 6.68 9.83
CA LYS A 194 -10.01 5.76 10.96
C LYS A 194 -11.39 5.21 11.35
N GLU A 195 -12.40 6.07 11.48
CA GLU A 195 -13.77 5.68 11.81
C GLU A 195 -14.42 4.82 10.71
N LEU A 196 -14.21 5.16 9.44
CA LEU A 196 -14.69 4.35 8.32
C LEU A 196 -14.09 2.94 8.31
N ALA A 197 -12.79 2.84 8.60
CA ALA A 197 -12.09 1.57 8.71
C ALA A 197 -12.61 0.76 9.91
N LYS A 198 -12.76 1.39 11.07
CA LYS A 198 -13.35 0.77 12.28
C LYS A 198 -14.72 0.18 12.02
N LYS A 199 -15.64 1.00 11.49
CA LYS A 199 -17.00 0.56 11.17
C LYS A 199 -17.00 -0.61 10.19
N ASN A 200 -16.06 -0.63 9.24
CA ASN A 200 -15.93 -1.75 8.33
C ASN A 200 -15.43 -3.03 9.02
N ILE A 201 -14.45 -2.93 9.93
CA ILE A 201 -13.98 -4.07 10.75
C ILE A 201 -15.16 -4.64 11.54
N GLU A 202 -15.86 -3.80 12.31
CA GLU A 202 -17.01 -4.20 13.13
C GLU A 202 -18.12 -4.87 12.32
N SER A 203 -18.40 -4.36 11.11
CA SER A 203 -19.42 -4.93 10.22
C SER A 203 -19.09 -6.35 9.71
N GLN A 204 -17.83 -6.75 9.79
CA GLN A 204 -17.35 -8.07 9.36
C GLN A 204 -17.15 -9.05 10.53
N LEU A 205 -17.31 -8.60 11.78
CA LEU A 205 -17.21 -9.47 12.95
C LEU A 205 -18.46 -10.35 13.09
N SER A 206 -18.24 -11.64 13.32
CA SER A 206 -19.28 -12.64 13.53
C SER A 206 -18.85 -13.61 14.63
N ALA A 207 -19.78 -14.43 15.12
CA ALA A 207 -19.47 -15.48 16.10
C ALA A 207 -18.38 -16.45 15.63
N GLU A 208 -18.19 -16.59 14.32
CA GLU A 208 -17.23 -17.53 13.71
C GLU A 208 -15.80 -16.98 13.68
N ASN A 209 -15.62 -15.66 13.58
CA ASN A 209 -14.29 -15.04 13.48
C ASN A 209 -13.88 -14.21 14.71
N ILE A 210 -14.82 -13.88 15.61
CA ILE A 210 -14.57 -12.93 16.71
C ILE A 210 -13.40 -13.34 17.61
N LEU A 211 -13.21 -14.63 17.89
CA LEU A 211 -12.09 -15.09 18.71
C LEU A 211 -10.74 -14.92 17.99
N THR A 212 -10.69 -15.25 16.70
CA THR A 212 -9.49 -15.06 15.87
C THR A 212 -9.13 -13.58 15.75
N GLU A 213 -10.14 -12.73 15.62
CA GLU A 213 -9.98 -11.28 15.54
C GLU A 213 -9.54 -10.69 16.88
N LEU A 214 -10.19 -11.06 17.99
CA LEU A 214 -9.87 -10.60 19.35
C LEU A 214 -8.46 -11.00 19.80
N MET A 215 -7.99 -12.17 19.40
CA MET A 215 -6.65 -12.67 19.74
C MET A 215 -5.57 -12.23 18.75
N SER A 216 -5.91 -11.37 17.78
CA SER A 216 -4.94 -10.88 16.80
C SER A 216 -4.00 -9.82 17.40
N SER A 217 -2.82 -9.65 16.79
CA SER A 217 -1.89 -8.56 17.15
C SER A 217 -2.46 -7.16 16.92
N PHE A 218 -3.54 -7.06 16.14
CA PHE A 218 -4.19 -5.80 15.84
C PHE A 218 -5.04 -5.31 17.01
N THR A 219 -5.90 -6.17 17.56
CA THR A 219 -6.75 -5.86 18.72
C THR A 219 -5.94 -5.64 19.98
N SER A 220 -4.76 -6.28 20.12
CA SER A 220 -3.86 -6.00 21.24
C SER A 220 -3.19 -4.62 21.19
N ARG A 221 -3.16 -3.96 20.03
CA ARG A 221 -2.60 -2.61 19.85
C ARG A 221 -3.67 -1.51 19.84
N TYR A 222 -4.92 -1.87 19.55
CA TYR A 222 -6.01 -0.91 19.36
C TYR A 222 -7.22 -1.31 20.19
N ASP A 223 -7.23 -0.92 21.46
CA ASP A 223 -8.28 -1.23 22.45
C ASP A 223 -9.69 -0.71 22.06
N GLU A 224 -9.77 0.22 21.10
CA GLU A 224 -11.03 0.76 20.58
C GLU A 224 -11.78 -0.21 19.65
N ILE A 225 -11.14 -1.31 19.21
CA ILE A 225 -11.66 -2.35 18.31
C ILE A 225 -12.04 -3.58 19.12
#